data_AF-F4HBY3-F1
#
_entry.id   AF-F4HBY3-F1
#
_cell.length_a   1.000
_cell.length_b   1.000
_cell.length_c   1.000
_cell.angle_alpha   90.00
_cell.angle_beta   90.00
_cell.angle_gamma   90.00
#
_symmetry.space_group_name_H-M   'P 1'
#
loop_
_entity.id
_entity.type
_entity.pdbx_description
1 polymer ?
#
loop_
_entity_poly.entity_id
_entity_poly.type
_entity_poly.pdbx_seq_one_letter_code
_entity_poly.pdbx_strand_id
1 'polypeptide(L)'
;MTDLTKADLRVGNIYAAKRPNKIYIGFDEYWNDRQIIYISDHSVQYDGPSVAFGRNYPTVSIEKFLKWAKDDVTAQVKDGEWRRAE
;
A
#
# COMPACT_ATOMS: atom_id res chain seq x y z
N MET A 1 -5.89 10.94 15.71
CA MET A 1 -6.08 10.43 14.32
C MET A 1 -6.92 9.17 14.43
N THR A 2 -8.06 9.13 13.76
CA THR A 2 -8.94 7.96 13.73
C THR A 2 -8.25 6.86 12.94
N ASP A 3 -8.25 5.63 13.46
CA ASP A 3 -7.76 4.47 12.70
C ASP A 3 -8.68 4.21 11.50
N LEU A 4 -8.07 3.80 10.37
CA LEU A 4 -8.82 3.37 9.19
C LEU A 4 -9.69 2.16 9.52
N THR A 5 -10.84 2.09 8.86
CA THR A 5 -11.78 0.97 8.93
C THR A 5 -11.89 0.28 7.58
N LYS A 6 -12.60 -0.86 7.53
CA LYS A 6 -12.86 -1.57 6.26
C LYS A 6 -13.59 -0.69 5.24
N ALA A 7 -14.47 0.22 5.68
CA ALA A 7 -15.23 1.09 4.79
C ALA A 7 -14.36 2.13 4.06
N ASP A 8 -13.18 2.43 4.61
CA ASP A 8 -12.23 3.36 4.01
C ASP A 8 -11.37 2.69 2.92
N LEU A 9 -11.29 1.35 2.89
CA LEU A 9 -10.48 0.61 1.93
C LEU A 9 -11.14 0.57 0.56
N ARG A 10 -10.37 0.93 -0.47
CA ARG A 10 -10.80 0.98 -1.87
C ARG A 10 -9.77 0.35 -2.80
N VAL A 11 -10.23 -0.44 -3.76
CA VAL A 11 -9.41 -0.95 -4.86
C VAL A 11 -8.91 0.21 -5.70
N GLY A 12 -7.63 0.17 -6.08
CA GLY A 12 -6.93 1.23 -6.79
C GLY A 12 -6.21 2.22 -5.86
N ASN A 13 -6.63 2.34 -4.60
CA ASN A 13 -6.05 3.31 -3.67
C ASN A 13 -4.74 2.81 -3.04
N ILE A 14 -3.88 3.76 -2.67
CA ILE A 14 -2.54 3.55 -2.13
C ILE A 14 -2.54 3.99 -0.67
N TYR A 15 -2.08 3.11 0.21
CA TYR A 15 -2.08 3.34 1.65
C TYR A 15 -0.66 3.38 2.18
N ALA A 16 -0.41 4.31 3.10
CA ALA A 16 0.85 4.40 3.82
C ALA A 16 0.80 3.62 5.14
N ALA A 17 1.97 3.14 5.57
CA ALA A 17 2.09 2.41 6.83
C ALA A 17 2.07 3.36 8.05
N LYS A 18 1.59 2.86 9.20
CA LYS A 18 1.75 3.54 10.51
C LYS A 18 3.20 3.79 10.88
N ARG A 19 4.08 2.88 10.44
CA ARG A 19 5.55 3.01 10.53
C ARG A 19 6.11 2.86 9.11
N PRO A 20 6.22 3.96 8.36
CA PRO A 20 6.73 3.94 7.00
C PRO A 20 8.16 3.40 6.96
N ASN A 21 8.42 2.51 6.02
CA ASN A 21 9.77 2.04 5.71
C ASN A 21 10.09 2.42 4.28
N LYS A 22 11.36 2.71 4.02
CA LYS A 22 11.87 3.01 2.69
C LYS A 22 12.33 1.73 1.99
N ILE A 23 12.18 1.69 0.68
CA ILE A 23 12.72 0.64 -0.19
C ILE A 23 13.51 1.30 -1.30
N TYR A 24 14.65 0.69 -1.61
CA TYR A 24 15.55 1.10 -2.67
C TYR A 24 15.25 0.29 -3.93
N ILE A 25 14.95 0.97 -5.02
CA ILE A 25 14.85 0.37 -6.36
C ILE A 25 15.88 1.08 -7.23
N GLY A 26 17.01 0.41 -7.50
CA GLY A 26 18.16 1.06 -8.13
C GLY A 26 18.76 2.13 -7.20
N PHE A 27 18.86 3.36 -7.68
CA PHE A 27 19.38 4.51 -6.92
C PHE A 27 18.30 5.37 -6.27
N ASP A 28 17.03 5.05 -6.50
CA ASP A 28 15.89 5.82 -6.00
C ASP A 28 15.31 5.19 -4.71
N GLU A 29 14.85 6.06 -3.81
CA GLU A 29 14.16 5.69 -2.57
C GLU A 29 12.64 5.89 -2.70
N TYR A 30 11.88 4.86 -2.33
CA TYR A 30 10.42 4.89 -2.33
C TYR A 30 9.87 4.52 -0.94
N TRP A 31 8.73 5.11 -0.58
CA TRP A 31 7.97 4.62 0.56
C TRP A 31 7.36 3.27 0.20
N ASN A 32 7.45 2.29 1.12
CA ASN A 32 6.83 0.98 0.96
C ASN A 32 5.30 1.04 1.17
N ASP A 33 4.66 1.94 0.44
CA ASP A 33 3.22 2.10 0.38
C ASP A 33 2.61 0.91 -0.38
N ARG A 34 1.33 0.62 -0.13
CA ARG A 34 0.64 -0.53 -0.72
C ARG A 34 -0.58 -0.08 -1.49
N GLN A 35 -0.62 -0.38 -2.78
CA GLN A 35 -1.80 -0.18 -3.61
C GLN A 35 -2.71 -1.40 -3.50
N ILE A 36 -3.97 -1.21 -3.13
CA ILE A 36 -4.92 -2.31 -3.12
C ILE A 36 -5.32 -2.63 -4.56
N ILE A 37 -5.14 -3.89 -4.97
CA ILE A 37 -5.57 -4.37 -6.29
C ILE A 37 -6.86 -5.20 -6.23
N TYR A 38 -7.15 -5.79 -5.07
CA TYR A 38 -8.38 -6.57 -4.85
C TYR A 38 -8.74 -6.61 -3.37
N ILE A 39 -10.05 -6.57 -3.09
CA ILE A 39 -10.62 -6.73 -1.75
C ILE A 39 -11.65 -7.85 -1.81
N SER A 40 -11.53 -8.83 -0.91
CA SER A 40 -12.56 -9.82 -0.63
C SER A 40 -13.27 -9.50 0.67
N ASP A 41 -14.18 -10.38 1.11
CA ASP A 41 -14.84 -10.24 2.40
C ASP A 41 -13.86 -10.24 3.59
N HIS A 42 -12.72 -10.93 3.45
CA HIS A 42 -11.80 -11.19 4.55
C HIS A 42 -10.35 -10.76 4.29
N SER A 43 -9.98 -10.51 3.04
CA SER A 43 -8.60 -10.24 2.63
C SER A 43 -8.46 -9.05 1.71
N VAL A 44 -7.25 -8.50 1.71
CA VAL A 44 -6.76 -7.49 0.78
C VAL A 44 -5.58 -8.09 0.04
N GLN A 45 -5.63 -8.02 -1.28
CA GLN A 45 -4.47 -8.24 -2.13
C GLN A 45 -3.92 -6.88 -2.56
N TYR A 46 -2.61 -6.73 -2.50
CA TYR A 46 -1.97 -5.45 -2.77
C TYR A 46 -0.74 -5.58 -3.66
N ASP A 47 -0.42 -4.50 -4.33
CA ASP A 47 0.86 -4.24 -4.98
C ASP A 47 1.67 -3.23 -4.16
N GLY A 48 2.97 -3.15 -4.40
CA GLY A 48 3.87 -2.20 -3.74
C GLY A 48 5.26 -2.19 -4.36
N PRO A 49 6.12 -1.21 -4.04
CA PRO A 49 7.46 -1.10 -4.62
C PRO A 49 8.34 -2.34 -4.36
N SER A 50 8.07 -3.09 -3.29
CA SER A 50 8.77 -4.35 -2.98
C SER A 50 8.37 -5.53 -3.87
N VAL A 51 7.25 -5.44 -4.57
CA VAL A 51 6.70 -6.54 -5.37
C VAL A 51 7.38 -6.52 -6.74
N ALA A 52 8.40 -7.36 -6.90
CA ALA A 52 9.15 -7.44 -8.14
C ALA A 52 8.28 -7.96 -9.31
N PHE A 53 8.60 -7.52 -10.52
CA PHE A 53 7.96 -8.00 -11.74
C PHE A 53 7.97 -9.53 -11.84
N GLY A 54 6.83 -10.12 -12.21
CA GLY A 54 6.65 -11.58 -12.30
C GLY A 54 6.40 -12.29 -10.97
N ARG A 55 6.33 -11.56 -9.84
CA ARG A 55 5.90 -12.13 -8.56
C ARG A 55 4.38 -12.08 -8.41
N ASN A 56 3.85 -13.02 -7.62
CA ASN A 56 2.47 -12.96 -7.17
C ASN A 56 2.27 -11.80 -6.19
N TYR A 57 1.15 -11.11 -6.33
CA TYR A 57 0.76 -10.05 -5.41
C TYR A 57 0.44 -10.61 -4.01
N PRO A 58 1.02 -10.05 -2.95
CA PRO A 58 0.74 -10.49 -1.59
C PRO A 58 -0.72 -10.32 -1.18
N THR A 59 -1.23 -11.30 -0.44
CA THR A 59 -2.58 -11.29 0.16
C THR A 59 -2.49 -11.35 1.67
N VAL A 60 -3.19 -10.46 2.37
CA VAL A 60 -3.27 -10.41 3.83
C VAL A 60 -4.71 -10.28 4.29
N SER A 61 -5.01 -10.60 5.55
CA SER A 61 -6.35 -10.32 6.09
C SER A 61 -6.60 -8.81 6.20
N ILE A 62 -7.87 -8.40 6.11
CA ILE A 62 -8.26 -6.99 6.29
C ILE A 62 -7.75 -6.45 7.63
N GLU A 63 -7.88 -7.22 8.71
CA GLU A 63 -7.37 -6.83 10.03
C GLU A 63 -5.87 -6.56 10.04
N LYS A 64 -5.07 -7.43 9.39
CA LYS A 64 -3.62 -7.22 9.28
C LYS A 64 -3.29 -5.99 8.46
N PHE A 65 -4.05 -5.74 7.38
CA PHE A 65 -3.87 -4.55 6.56
C PHE A 65 -4.19 -3.27 7.36
N LEU A 66 -5.32 -3.21 8.07
CA LEU A 66 -5.73 -2.06 8.88
C LEU A 66 -4.78 -1.80 10.07
N LYS A 67 -4.22 -2.85 10.68
CA LYS A 67 -3.17 -2.70 11.70
C LYS A 67 -1.90 -2.07 11.13
N TRP A 68 -1.61 -2.31 9.85
CA TRP A 68 -0.45 -1.77 9.16
C TRP A 68 -0.71 -0.36 8.61
N ALA A 69 -1.88 -0.10 8.03
CA ALA A 69 -2.22 1.14 7.31
C ALA A 69 -2.53 2.31 8.26
N LYS A 70 -2.13 3.52 7.86
CA LYS A 70 -2.38 4.76 8.60
C LYS A 70 -3.29 5.72 7.83
N ASP A 71 -2.97 5.96 6.57
CA ASP A 71 -3.61 6.98 5.75
C ASP A 71 -3.62 6.57 4.28
N ASP A 72 -4.67 7.01 3.57
CA ASP A 72 -4.77 6.95 2.12
C ASP A 72 -3.95 8.10 1.52
N VAL A 73 -2.98 7.74 0.69
CA VAL A 73 -2.03 8.65 0.06
C VAL A 73 -2.17 8.69 -1.45
N THR A 74 -3.25 8.15 -2.02
CA THR A 74 -3.48 8.12 -3.48
C THR A 74 -3.31 9.49 -4.12
N ALA A 75 -3.84 10.56 -3.50
CA ALA A 75 -3.74 11.91 -4.04
C ALA A 75 -2.31 12.49 -4.08
N GLN A 76 -1.37 11.88 -3.35
CA GLN A 76 0.04 12.30 -3.31
C GLN A 76 0.88 11.62 -4.39
N VAL A 77 0.30 10.66 -5.12
CA VAL A 77 0.99 9.81 -6.09
C VAL A 77 0.47 10.10 -7.48
N LYS A 78 1.35 10.25 -8.46
CA LYS A 78 0.97 10.37 -9.88
C LYS A 78 0.59 8.99 -10.40
N ASP A 79 -0.35 8.95 -11.34
CA ASP A 79 -0.80 7.69 -11.95
C ASP A 79 0.38 6.84 -12.45
N GLY A 80 0.47 5.61 -11.97
CA GLY A 80 1.49 4.63 -12.36
C GLY A 80 2.84 4.75 -11.66
N GLU A 81 3.02 5.68 -10.72
CA GLU A 81 4.27 5.82 -9.96
C GLU A 81 4.12 5.39 -8.49
N TRP A 82 5.25 5.23 -7.78
CA TRP A 82 5.29 5.08 -6.33
C TRP A 82 5.75 6.39 -5.68
N ARG A 83 5.26 6.65 -4.45
CA ARG A 83 5.67 7.84 -3.70
C ARG A 83 7.16 7.77 -3.36
N ARG A 84 7.94 8.71 -3.89
CA ARG A 84 9.37 8.86 -3.57
C ARG A 84 9.56 9.29 -2.11
N ALA A 85 10.69 8.88 -1.52
CA ALA A 85 11.03 9.13 -0.12
C ALA A 85 12.12 10.20 0.07
N GLU A 86 12.25 11.11 -0.90
CA GLU A 86 13.18 12.25 -0.93
C GLU A 86 13.15 13.11 0.34
#